data_AF-A0A973NTJ7-F1
#
_entry.id   AF-A0A973NTJ7-F1
#
_cell.length_a   1.000
_cell.length_b   1.000
_cell.length_c   1.000
_cell.angle_alpha   90.00
_cell.angle_beta   90.00
_cell.angle_gamma   90.00
#
_symmetry.space_group_name_H-M   'P 1'
#
loop_
_entity.id
_entity.type
_entity.pdbx_description
1 polymer ?
#
loop_
_entity_poly.entity_id
_entity_poly.type
_entity_poly.pdbx_seq_one_letter_code
_entity_poly.pdbx_strand_id
1 'polypeptide(L)'
;MSNTATLPRDRVSAAPEQRVSARIKDDAAMLKAAANLTRDLNVPSARIYWADMIGSALLGYAGLFGAMLAPSTPIAVAATIVAVLALYRAGSFIHELTHIKKGSVKGFRFAWNLLIGVPMMIPSFMYEGVHNQHHAKRYYGTVDDPEYLPLALMKPWTLPVFLIAAALAPIGMLIRFGILAPLSMLVPKLRALVVGRYSGLQINPKFVRPTPEGEFARD
;
A
#
# COMPACT_ATOMS: atom_id res chain seq x y z
N MET A 1 -30.04 -23.24 38.13
CA MET A 1 -29.03 -22.47 38.88
C MET A 1 -27.99 -21.99 37.89
N SER A 2 -28.04 -20.72 37.49
CA SER A 2 -27.01 -20.08 36.67
C SER A 2 -26.45 -18.90 37.46
N ASN A 3 -25.22 -19.04 37.95
CA ASN A 3 -24.48 -17.96 38.59
C ASN A 3 -23.87 -17.06 37.51
N THR A 4 -24.60 -16.03 37.11
CA THR A 4 -24.02 -14.92 36.35
C THR A 4 -23.33 -13.98 37.33
N ALA A 5 -22.00 -14.04 37.38
CA ALA A 5 -21.21 -13.09 38.17
C ALA A 5 -21.22 -11.72 37.49
N THR A 6 -22.03 -10.80 38.00
CA THR A 6 -21.94 -9.37 37.67
C THR A 6 -20.81 -8.75 38.49
N LEU A 7 -19.70 -8.44 37.83
CA LEU A 7 -18.62 -7.64 38.43
C LEU A 7 -19.10 -6.19 38.57
N PRO A 8 -19.18 -5.62 39.80
CA PRO A 8 -19.46 -4.21 39.96
C PRO A 8 -18.27 -3.39 39.43
N ARG A 9 -18.53 -2.52 38.45
CA ARG A 9 -17.60 -1.45 38.07
C ARG A 9 -17.68 -0.38 39.15
N ASP A 10 -16.86 -0.52 40.18
CA ASP A 10 -16.54 0.62 41.02
C ASP A 10 -15.93 1.71 40.13
N ARG A 11 -16.61 2.85 40.03
CA ARG A 11 -16.03 4.07 39.45
C ARG A 11 -14.97 4.56 40.43
N VAL A 12 -13.80 3.91 40.40
CA VAL A 12 -12.62 4.39 41.09
C VAL A 12 -12.25 5.74 40.46
N SER A 13 -12.09 6.71 41.37
CA SER A 13 -11.67 8.09 41.17
C SER A 13 -10.82 8.33 39.92
N ALA A 14 -11.11 9.43 39.20
CA ALA A 14 -10.29 9.92 38.09
C ALA A 14 -8.81 9.93 38.53
N ALA A 15 -7.95 9.27 37.75
CA ALA A 15 -6.51 9.28 38.03
C ALA A 15 -6.05 10.74 38.14
N PRO A 16 -5.26 11.12 39.17
CA PRO A 16 -4.87 12.50 39.38
C PRO A 16 -4.14 13.03 38.13
N GLU A 17 -4.56 14.20 37.62
CA GLU A 17 -4.08 14.79 36.36
C GLU A 17 -2.54 14.85 36.28
N GLN A 18 -1.86 15.01 37.41
CA GLN A 18 -0.40 14.96 37.51
C GLN A 18 0.20 13.62 37.10
N ARG A 19 -0.39 12.48 37.47
CA ARG A 19 0.09 11.14 37.05
C ARG A 19 -0.12 10.93 35.55
N VAL A 20 -1.22 11.43 34.99
CA VAL A 20 -1.49 11.36 33.54
C VAL A 20 -0.51 12.24 32.77
N SER A 21 -0.28 13.47 33.22
CA SER A 21 0.68 14.40 32.60
C SER A 21 2.12 13.88 32.66
N ALA A 22 2.56 13.34 33.80
CA ALA A 22 3.88 12.74 33.94
C ALA A 22 4.08 11.56 32.99
N ARG A 23 3.10 10.64 32.91
CA ARG A 23 3.12 9.52 31.97
C ARG A 23 3.19 9.97 30.51
N ILE A 24 2.41 10.99 30.12
CA ILE A 24 2.46 11.56 28.76
C ILE A 24 3.84 12.14 28.44
N LYS A 25 4.48 12.81 29.40
CA LYS A 25 5.84 13.35 29.23
C LYS A 25 6.89 12.25 29.11
N ASP A 26 6.79 11.21 29.92
CA ASP A 26 7.67 10.03 29.86
C ASP A 26 7.51 9.30 28.52
N ASP A 27 6.26 9.11 28.07
CA ASP A 27 5.97 8.53 26.76
C ASP A 27 6.59 9.38 25.64
N ALA A 28 6.52 10.71 25.72
CA ALA A 28 7.14 11.60 24.74
C ALA A 28 8.68 11.51 24.75
N ALA A 29 9.31 11.39 25.93
CA ALA A 29 10.75 11.21 26.07
C ALA A 29 11.20 9.85 25.49
N MET A 30 10.46 8.78 25.79
CA MET A 30 10.70 7.44 25.25
C MET A 30 10.54 7.40 23.73
N LEU A 31 9.47 8.00 23.19
CA LEU A 31 9.25 8.10 21.74
C LEU A 31 10.37 8.88 21.04
N LYS A 32 10.83 9.98 21.65
CA LYS A 32 11.96 10.76 21.13
C LYS A 32 13.27 9.96 21.17
N ALA A 33 13.52 9.22 22.24
CA ALA A 33 14.69 8.36 22.35
C ALA A 33 14.67 7.25 21.28
N ALA A 34 13.54 6.56 21.11
CA ALA A 34 13.37 5.54 20.06
C ALA A 34 13.54 6.12 18.65
N ALA A 35 12.96 7.29 18.38
CA ALA A 35 13.11 7.97 17.09
C ALA A 35 14.57 8.39 16.82
N ASN A 36 15.32 8.80 17.85
CA ASN A 36 16.73 9.15 17.72
C ASN A 36 17.62 7.93 17.50
N LEU A 37 17.37 6.83 18.23
CA LEU A 37 18.12 5.57 18.11
C LEU A 37 18.02 4.91 16.73
N THR A 38 16.97 5.23 15.97
CA THR A 38 16.68 4.63 14.66
C THR A 38 16.85 5.59 13.50
N ARG A 39 17.25 6.85 13.75
CA ARG A 39 17.23 7.90 12.73
C ARG A 39 18.18 7.61 11.57
N ASP A 40 19.36 7.11 11.86
CA ASP A 40 20.40 6.75 10.88
C ASP A 40 20.05 5.49 10.08
N LEU A 41 19.31 4.54 10.68
CA LEU A 41 18.81 3.34 10.00
C LEU A 41 17.79 3.65 8.89
N ASN A 42 17.16 4.82 8.93
CA ASN A 42 16.14 5.23 7.97
C ASN A 42 16.72 5.96 6.74
N VAL A 43 18.04 6.10 6.63
CA VAL A 43 18.66 6.74 5.45
C VAL A 43 18.67 5.74 4.28
N PRO A 44 18.01 6.04 3.15
CA PRO A 44 17.93 5.10 2.04
C PRO A 44 19.30 4.94 1.37
N SER A 45 19.73 3.68 1.20
CA SER A 45 20.92 3.35 0.44
C SER A 45 20.58 3.16 -1.04
N ALA A 46 21.00 4.11 -1.89
CA ALA A 46 20.77 4.04 -3.33
C ALA A 46 21.30 2.73 -3.95
N ARG A 47 22.46 2.24 -3.49
CA ARG A 47 23.04 0.97 -3.97
C ARG A 47 22.12 -0.21 -3.71
N ILE A 48 21.56 -0.30 -2.50
CA ILE A 48 20.66 -1.41 -2.12
C ILE A 48 19.38 -1.34 -2.94
N TYR A 49 18.76 -0.16 -3.03
CA TYR A 49 17.53 0.05 -3.78
C TYR A 49 17.68 -0.35 -5.26
N TRP A 50 18.73 0.14 -5.92
CA TRP A 50 18.96 -0.17 -7.33
C TRP A 50 19.33 -1.64 -7.56
N ALA A 51 20.25 -2.21 -6.77
CA ALA A 51 20.68 -3.59 -6.95
C ALA A 51 19.54 -4.59 -6.69
N ASP A 52 18.75 -4.38 -5.64
CA ASP A 52 17.61 -5.25 -5.30
C ASP A 52 16.50 -5.12 -6.34
N MET A 53 16.10 -3.89 -6.70
CA MET A 53 15.05 -3.67 -7.69
C MET A 53 15.44 -4.23 -9.06
N ILE A 54 16.63 -3.92 -9.58
CA ILE A 54 17.08 -4.42 -10.88
C ILE A 54 17.29 -5.93 -10.84
N GLY A 55 17.93 -6.47 -9.79
CA GLY A 55 18.15 -7.90 -9.63
C GLY A 55 16.83 -8.68 -9.59
N SER A 56 15.87 -8.21 -8.80
CA SER A 56 14.53 -8.79 -8.70
C SER A 56 13.76 -8.68 -10.02
N ALA A 57 13.83 -7.52 -10.70
CA ALA A 57 13.20 -7.33 -12.01
C ALA A 57 13.78 -8.28 -13.07
N LEU A 58 15.11 -8.35 -13.19
CA LEU A 58 15.80 -9.22 -14.13
C LEU A 58 15.47 -10.69 -13.89
N LEU A 59 15.56 -11.14 -12.63
CA LEU A 59 15.22 -12.52 -12.26
C LEU A 59 13.74 -12.81 -12.54
N GLY A 60 12.87 -11.86 -12.24
CA GLY A 60 11.43 -11.94 -12.48
C GLY A 60 11.09 -12.11 -13.96
N TYR A 61 11.61 -11.22 -14.81
CA TYR A 61 11.37 -11.28 -16.26
C TYR A 61 12.08 -12.46 -16.92
N ALA A 62 13.28 -12.84 -16.48
CA ALA A 62 13.95 -14.03 -16.95
C ALA A 62 13.17 -15.31 -16.58
N GLY A 63 12.63 -15.38 -15.36
CA GLY A 63 11.74 -16.46 -14.93
C GLY A 63 10.48 -16.53 -15.78
N LEU A 64 9.84 -15.39 -16.07
CA LEU A 64 8.66 -15.32 -16.93
C LEU A 64 8.96 -15.81 -18.34
N PHE A 65 10.04 -15.30 -18.94
CA PHE A 65 10.49 -15.71 -20.27
C PHE A 65 10.87 -17.20 -20.31
N GLY A 66 11.57 -17.68 -19.28
CA GLY A 66 11.90 -19.09 -19.11
C GLY A 66 10.67 -19.98 -19.00
N ALA A 67 9.62 -19.53 -18.31
CA ALA A 67 8.35 -20.26 -18.23
C ALA A 67 7.66 -20.36 -19.60
N MET A 68 7.72 -19.31 -20.42
CA MET A 68 7.15 -19.31 -21.78
C MET A 68 7.88 -20.24 -22.74
N LEU A 69 9.20 -20.42 -22.56
CA LEU A 69 10.04 -21.26 -23.42
C LEU A 69 10.33 -22.63 -22.83
N ALA A 70 9.75 -22.96 -21.68
CA ALA A 70 10.10 -24.17 -20.94
C ALA A 70 9.79 -25.43 -21.77
N PRO A 71 10.74 -26.38 -21.87
CA PRO A 71 10.55 -27.59 -22.66
C PRO A 71 9.67 -28.64 -21.95
N SER A 72 9.30 -28.40 -20.70
CA SER A 72 8.44 -29.29 -19.90
C SER A 72 7.67 -28.53 -18.83
N THR A 73 6.52 -29.09 -18.43
CA THR A 73 5.66 -28.51 -17.39
C THR A 73 6.38 -28.28 -16.06
N PRO A 74 7.21 -29.20 -15.52
CA PRO A 74 7.91 -28.94 -14.25
C PRO A 74 8.86 -27.74 -14.32
N ILE A 75 9.59 -27.57 -15.43
CA ILE A 75 10.47 -26.41 -15.64
C ILE A 75 9.63 -25.13 -15.76
N ALA A 76 8.51 -25.17 -16.48
CA ALA A 76 7.60 -24.04 -16.60
C ALA A 76 7.08 -23.58 -15.23
N VAL A 77 6.67 -24.53 -14.38
CA VAL A 77 6.18 -24.25 -13.03
C VAL A 77 7.29 -23.67 -12.15
N ALA A 78 8.48 -24.25 -12.15
CA ALA A 78 9.61 -23.73 -11.38
C ALA A 78 9.98 -22.30 -11.81
N ALA A 79 10.07 -22.05 -13.12
CA ALA A 79 10.35 -20.73 -13.67
C ALA A 79 9.23 -19.72 -13.33
N THR A 80 7.97 -20.15 -13.33
CA THR A 80 6.83 -19.33 -12.91
C THR A 80 6.92 -18.95 -11.44
N ILE A 81 7.27 -19.88 -10.55
CA ILE A 81 7.43 -19.59 -9.12
C ILE A 81 8.53 -18.54 -8.91
N VAL A 82 9.68 -18.70 -9.60
CA VAL A 82 10.76 -17.70 -9.57
C VAL A 82 10.26 -16.34 -10.05
N ALA A 83 9.54 -16.31 -11.18
CA ALA A 83 8.98 -15.09 -11.75
C ALA A 83 8.05 -14.38 -10.76
N VAL A 84 7.11 -15.10 -10.16
CA VAL A 84 6.13 -14.56 -9.20
C VAL A 84 6.83 -13.97 -8.00
N LEU A 85 7.75 -14.70 -7.36
CA LEU A 85 8.43 -14.23 -6.15
C LEU A 85 9.32 -13.01 -6.43
N ALA A 86 10.07 -13.04 -7.53
CA ALA A 86 10.98 -11.95 -7.88
C ALA A 86 10.24 -10.69 -8.35
N LEU A 87 9.18 -10.83 -9.18
CA LEU A 87 8.33 -9.70 -9.57
C LEU A 87 7.51 -9.16 -8.39
N TYR A 88 7.10 -10.01 -7.44
CA TYR A 88 6.47 -9.56 -6.20
C TYR A 88 7.44 -8.73 -5.35
N ARG A 89 8.70 -9.18 -5.22
CA ARG A 89 9.75 -8.39 -4.54
C ARG A 89 9.97 -7.05 -5.24
N ALA A 90 10.14 -7.05 -6.55
CA ALA A 90 10.34 -5.82 -7.33
C ALA A 90 9.14 -4.88 -7.23
N GLY A 91 7.91 -5.42 -7.30
CA GLY A 91 6.66 -4.67 -7.17
C GLY A 91 6.45 -4.07 -5.78
N SER A 92 6.91 -4.76 -4.73
CA SER A 92 6.77 -4.31 -3.34
C SER A 92 7.53 -3.01 -3.04
N PHE A 93 8.53 -2.63 -3.87
CA PHE A 93 9.18 -1.32 -3.78
C PHE A 93 8.22 -0.14 -3.98
N ILE A 94 7.00 -0.37 -4.49
CA ILE A 94 5.96 0.67 -4.50
C ILE A 94 5.69 1.23 -3.08
N HIS A 95 5.81 0.39 -2.05
CA HIS A 95 5.65 0.79 -0.65
C HIS A 95 6.77 1.72 -0.20
N GLU A 96 8.02 1.32 -0.45
CA GLU A 96 9.20 2.12 -0.15
C GLU A 96 9.18 3.45 -0.91
N LEU A 97 8.81 3.42 -2.19
CA LEU A 97 8.74 4.58 -3.06
C LEU A 97 7.78 5.66 -2.56
N THR A 98 6.74 5.23 -1.86
CA THR A 98 5.73 6.10 -1.24
C THR A 98 6.19 6.67 0.10
N HIS A 99 7.06 5.98 0.83
CA HIS A 99 7.59 6.45 2.13
C HIS A 99 8.89 7.25 2.01
N ILE A 100 9.74 6.95 1.02
CA ILE A 100 11.00 7.68 0.85
C ILE A 100 10.74 9.11 0.40
N LYS A 101 11.51 10.05 0.97
CA LYS A 101 11.48 11.45 0.54
C LYS A 101 11.79 11.56 -0.95
N LYS A 102 11.02 12.40 -1.65
CA LYS A 102 11.24 12.70 -3.08
C LYS A 102 12.69 13.14 -3.31
N GLY A 103 13.36 12.50 -4.26
CA GLY A 103 14.74 12.81 -4.62
C GLY A 103 15.83 12.09 -3.82
N SER A 104 15.48 11.34 -2.76
CA SER A 104 16.49 10.61 -1.96
C SER A 104 17.25 9.55 -2.74
N VAL A 105 16.59 8.90 -3.70
CA VAL A 105 17.23 7.99 -4.66
C VAL A 105 16.95 8.50 -6.07
N LYS A 106 17.91 9.23 -6.64
CA LYS A 106 17.76 9.91 -7.93
C LYS A 106 17.39 8.90 -9.03
N GLY A 107 16.38 9.23 -9.83
CA GLY A 107 15.93 8.42 -10.98
C GLY A 107 15.16 7.14 -10.63
N PHE A 108 15.16 6.69 -9.36
CA PHE A 108 14.60 5.41 -8.97
C PHE A 108 13.09 5.30 -9.28
N ARG A 109 12.30 6.33 -8.94
CA ARG A 109 10.86 6.38 -9.26
C ARG A 109 10.58 6.16 -10.74
N PHE A 110 11.34 6.84 -11.60
CA PHE A 110 11.15 6.77 -13.04
C PHE A 110 11.48 5.37 -13.55
N ALA A 111 12.65 4.84 -13.20
CA ALA A 111 13.06 3.51 -13.63
C ALA A 111 12.15 2.41 -13.07
N TRP A 112 11.72 2.51 -11.80
CA TRP A 112 10.77 1.56 -11.22
C TRP A 112 9.43 1.59 -11.96
N ASN A 113 8.89 2.76 -12.30
CA ASN A 113 7.66 2.84 -13.10
C ASN A 113 7.87 2.24 -14.50
N LEU A 114 8.99 2.54 -15.16
CA LEU A 114 9.28 2.04 -16.50
C LEU A 114 9.43 0.52 -16.52
N LEU A 115 10.17 -0.02 -15.55
CA LEU A 115 10.54 -1.44 -15.51
C LEU A 115 9.47 -2.31 -14.86
N ILE A 116 8.76 -1.82 -13.85
CA ILE A 116 7.84 -2.61 -13.02
C ILE A 116 6.45 -1.99 -13.00
N GLY A 117 6.32 -0.74 -12.55
CA GLY A 117 5.02 -0.11 -12.27
C GLY A 117 4.07 -0.13 -13.47
N VAL A 118 4.49 0.39 -14.62
CA VAL A 118 3.69 0.43 -15.85
C VAL A 118 3.50 -0.98 -16.44
N PRO A 119 4.54 -1.82 -16.63
CA PRO A 119 4.36 -3.19 -17.12
C PRO A 119 3.43 -4.05 -16.27
N MET A 120 3.43 -3.86 -14.95
CA MET A 120 2.56 -4.56 -14.01
C MET A 120 1.24 -3.83 -13.75
N MET A 121 0.96 -2.75 -14.49
CA MET A 121 -0.26 -1.94 -14.37
C MET A 121 -0.52 -1.42 -12.95
N ILE A 122 0.53 -1.10 -12.21
CA ILE A 122 0.53 -0.52 -10.86
C ILE A 122 1.52 0.65 -10.78
N PRO A 123 1.40 1.68 -11.64
CA PRO A 123 2.28 2.83 -11.58
C PRO A 123 2.20 3.52 -10.21
N SER A 124 3.30 4.15 -9.80
CA SER A 124 3.50 4.58 -8.41
C SER A 124 2.46 5.59 -7.91
N PHE A 125 1.87 6.40 -8.78
CA PHE A 125 0.80 7.34 -8.40
C PHE A 125 -0.40 6.63 -7.76
N MET A 126 -0.59 5.34 -8.02
CA MET A 126 -1.66 4.55 -7.41
C MET A 126 -1.45 4.28 -5.93
N TYR A 127 -0.25 4.48 -5.42
CA TYR A 127 0.07 4.27 -4.01
C TYR A 127 0.54 5.56 -3.34
N GLU A 128 1.23 6.43 -4.07
CA GLU A 128 1.66 7.74 -3.59
C GLU A 128 0.47 8.59 -3.13
N GLY A 129 0.55 9.13 -1.91
CA GLY A 129 -0.53 9.91 -1.27
C GLY A 129 -1.68 9.07 -0.72
N VAL A 130 -1.98 7.92 -1.31
CA VAL A 130 -2.99 6.96 -0.82
C VAL A 130 -2.47 6.25 0.42
N HIS A 131 -1.32 5.59 0.29
CA HIS A 131 -0.74 4.84 1.38
C HIS A 131 -0.21 5.73 2.51
N ASN A 132 0.31 6.92 2.18
CA ASN A 132 0.69 7.90 3.20
C ASN A 132 -0.52 8.34 4.03
N GLN A 133 -1.69 8.50 3.40
CA GLN A 133 -2.93 8.88 4.08
C GLN A 133 -3.38 7.78 5.05
N HIS A 134 -3.24 6.50 4.68
CA HIS A 134 -3.47 5.39 5.59
C HIS A 134 -2.61 5.50 6.86
N HIS A 135 -1.30 5.73 6.74
CA HIS A 135 -0.41 5.85 7.92
C HIS A 135 -0.56 7.16 8.72
N ALA A 136 -1.30 8.14 8.20
CA ALA A 136 -1.48 9.40 8.88
C ALA A 136 -2.50 9.26 10.02
N LYS A 137 -2.07 9.62 11.24
CA LYS A 137 -2.87 9.55 12.48
C LYS A 137 -4.27 10.17 12.38
N ARG A 138 -4.43 11.18 11.51
CA ARG A 138 -5.70 11.88 11.27
C ARG A 138 -6.74 11.02 10.56
N TYR A 139 -6.30 10.13 9.68
CA TYR A 139 -7.17 9.41 8.76
C TYR A 139 -7.26 7.92 9.09
N TYR A 140 -6.23 7.35 9.71
CA TYR A 140 -6.18 5.92 10.02
C TYR A 140 -7.46 5.41 10.70
N GLY A 141 -8.08 4.38 10.13
CA GLY A 141 -9.31 3.76 10.65
C GLY A 141 -10.61 4.57 10.47
N THR A 142 -10.55 5.72 9.79
CA THR A 142 -11.74 6.53 9.47
C THR A 142 -12.32 6.16 8.09
N VAL A 143 -13.43 6.79 7.70
CA VAL A 143 -13.98 6.65 6.34
C VAL A 143 -13.02 7.18 5.26
N ASP A 144 -12.12 8.08 5.63
CA ASP A 144 -11.12 8.69 4.76
C ASP A 144 -9.81 7.87 4.72
N ASP A 145 -9.77 6.70 5.35
CA ASP A 145 -8.66 5.76 5.22
C ASP A 145 -8.84 4.90 3.95
N PRO A 146 -7.96 4.99 2.94
CA PRO A 146 -8.08 4.18 1.74
C PRO A 146 -7.79 2.69 1.95
N GLU A 147 -6.98 2.33 2.96
CA GLU A 147 -6.42 0.99 3.13
C GLU A 147 -6.92 0.25 4.37
N TYR A 148 -7.82 0.84 5.15
CA TYR A 148 -8.42 0.17 6.30
C TYR A 148 -9.85 -0.30 6.03
N LEU A 149 -10.08 -1.60 6.22
CA LEU A 149 -11.39 -2.22 6.38
C LEU A 149 -11.41 -3.02 7.68
N PRO A 150 -12.37 -2.80 8.58
CA PRO A 150 -12.45 -3.54 9.85
C PRO A 150 -13.04 -4.94 9.64
N LEU A 151 -12.41 -5.77 8.80
CA LEU A 151 -12.91 -7.09 8.39
C LEU A 151 -13.25 -7.99 9.58
N ALA A 152 -12.49 -7.90 10.68
CA ALA A 152 -12.74 -8.63 11.92
C ALA A 152 -14.05 -8.24 12.63
N LEU A 153 -14.55 -7.02 12.40
CA LEU A 153 -15.83 -6.52 12.93
C LEU A 153 -16.97 -6.66 11.90
N MET A 154 -16.65 -7.11 10.68
CA MET A 154 -17.63 -7.35 9.62
C MET A 154 -18.11 -8.81 9.65
N LYS A 155 -19.07 -9.12 8.77
CA LYS A 155 -19.62 -10.47 8.67
C LYS A 155 -18.53 -11.44 8.18
N PRO A 156 -18.46 -12.70 8.65
CA PRO A 156 -17.35 -13.62 8.33
C PRO A 156 -17.10 -13.82 6.82
N TRP A 157 -18.14 -13.75 5.99
CA TRP A 157 -18.04 -13.89 4.54
C TRP A 157 -17.43 -12.67 3.83
N THR A 158 -17.19 -11.56 4.53
CA THR A 158 -16.54 -10.39 3.93
C THR A 158 -15.07 -10.64 3.63
N LEU A 159 -14.39 -11.46 4.42
CA LEU A 159 -13.01 -11.87 4.16
C LEU A 159 -12.86 -12.68 2.86
N PRO A 160 -13.60 -13.78 2.61
CA PRO A 160 -13.48 -14.50 1.35
C PRO A 160 -13.88 -13.66 0.14
N VAL A 161 -14.91 -12.79 0.27
CA VAL A 161 -15.25 -11.84 -0.80
C VAL A 161 -14.10 -10.88 -1.09
N PHE A 162 -13.43 -10.36 -0.04
CA PHE A 162 -12.25 -9.52 -0.17
C PHE A 162 -11.10 -10.25 -0.89
N LEU A 163 -10.83 -11.51 -0.53
CA LEU A 163 -9.79 -12.32 -1.18
C LEU A 163 -10.09 -12.56 -2.67
N ILE A 164 -11.35 -12.85 -3.02
CA ILE A 164 -11.78 -13.00 -4.41
C ILE A 164 -11.60 -11.68 -5.17
N ALA A 165 -12.04 -10.56 -4.59
CA ALA A 165 -11.89 -9.24 -5.20
C ALA A 165 -10.41 -8.88 -5.42
N ALA A 166 -9.55 -9.16 -4.44
CA ALA A 166 -8.10 -8.94 -4.56
C ALA A 166 -7.47 -9.83 -5.65
N ALA A 167 -7.87 -11.10 -5.76
CA ALA A 167 -7.41 -12.00 -6.82
C ALA A 167 -7.83 -11.52 -8.23
N LEU A 168 -8.96 -10.81 -8.34
CA LEU A 168 -9.43 -10.22 -9.58
C LEU A 168 -8.82 -8.84 -9.89
N ALA A 169 -7.99 -8.29 -9.00
CA ALA A 169 -7.36 -6.98 -9.21
C ALA A 169 -6.61 -6.87 -10.56
N PRO A 170 -5.85 -7.87 -11.05
CA PRO A 170 -5.22 -7.78 -12.36
C PRO A 170 -6.20 -7.54 -13.52
N ILE A 171 -7.38 -8.18 -13.48
CA ILE A 171 -8.44 -7.97 -14.47
C ILE A 171 -9.04 -6.56 -14.32
N GLY A 172 -9.24 -6.12 -13.07
CA GLY A 172 -9.67 -4.75 -12.77
C GLY A 172 -8.70 -3.70 -13.32
N MET A 173 -7.38 -3.95 -13.25
CA MET A 173 -6.36 -3.07 -13.79
C MET A 173 -6.40 -3.03 -15.32
N LEU A 174 -6.60 -4.16 -15.99
CA LEU A 174 -6.81 -4.22 -17.44
C LEU A 174 -8.01 -3.37 -17.87
N ILE A 175 -9.14 -3.50 -17.17
CA ILE A 175 -10.34 -2.68 -17.44
C ILE A 175 -10.05 -1.20 -17.16
N ARG A 176 -9.41 -0.89 -16.02
CA ARG A 176 -9.11 0.48 -15.60
C ARG A 176 -8.25 1.22 -16.63
N PHE A 177 -7.17 0.61 -17.09
CA PHE A 177 -6.22 1.27 -17.98
C PHE A 177 -6.54 1.07 -19.47
N GLY A 178 -7.03 -0.11 -19.86
CA GLY A 178 -7.36 -0.41 -21.25
C GLY A 178 -8.68 0.20 -21.73
N ILE A 179 -9.64 0.43 -20.81
CA ILE A 179 -10.99 0.89 -21.17
C ILE A 179 -11.35 2.19 -20.44
N LEU A 180 -11.31 2.20 -19.11
CA LEU A 180 -11.84 3.35 -18.36
C LEU A 180 -10.98 4.60 -18.52
N ALA A 181 -9.66 4.46 -18.49
CA ALA A 181 -8.74 5.58 -18.67
C ALA A 181 -8.95 6.32 -20.01
N PRO A 182 -8.91 5.68 -21.20
CA PRO A 182 -9.15 6.39 -22.45
C PRO A 182 -10.56 6.98 -22.55
N LEU A 183 -11.61 6.25 -22.13
CA LEU A 183 -12.97 6.78 -22.14
C LEU A 183 -13.14 7.99 -21.20
N SER A 184 -12.43 8.00 -20.08
CA SER A 184 -12.49 9.10 -19.12
C SER A 184 -11.91 10.40 -19.67
N MET A 185 -11.04 10.34 -20.70
CA MET A 185 -10.54 11.55 -21.38
C MET A 185 -11.64 12.27 -22.17
N LEU A 186 -12.72 11.56 -22.54
CA LEU A 186 -13.82 12.09 -23.35
C LEU A 186 -15.03 12.52 -22.49
N VAL A 187 -15.20 11.91 -21.31
CA VAL A 187 -16.38 12.11 -20.45
C VAL A 187 -15.96 12.63 -19.08
N PRO A 188 -16.15 13.93 -18.77
CA PRO A 188 -15.70 14.52 -17.51
C PRO A 188 -16.25 13.85 -16.24
N LYS A 189 -17.50 13.40 -16.27
CA LYS A 189 -18.10 12.65 -15.15
C LYS A 189 -17.41 11.31 -14.90
N LEU A 190 -17.02 10.62 -15.98
CA LEU A 190 -16.26 9.37 -15.88
C LEU A 190 -14.84 9.65 -15.38
N ARG A 191 -14.20 10.76 -15.80
CA ARG A 191 -12.91 11.20 -15.26
C ARG A 191 -12.96 11.40 -13.76
N ALA A 192 -13.95 12.12 -13.26
CA ALA A 192 -14.12 12.33 -11.82
C ALA A 192 -14.26 10.99 -11.06
N LEU A 193 -14.98 10.02 -11.62
CA LEU A 193 -15.12 8.68 -11.04
C LEU A 193 -13.78 7.91 -11.05
N VAL A 194 -13.10 7.85 -12.20
CA VAL A 194 -11.84 7.12 -12.37
C VAL A 194 -10.74 7.71 -11.49
N VAL A 195 -10.60 9.03 -11.48
CA VAL A 195 -9.62 9.73 -10.65
C VAL A 195 -9.98 9.61 -9.18
N GLY A 196 -11.24 9.77 -8.80
CA GLY A 196 -11.64 9.72 -7.39
C GLY A 196 -11.62 8.31 -6.78
N ARG A 197 -12.00 7.27 -7.53
CA ARG A 197 -12.24 5.93 -6.96
C ARG A 197 -11.34 4.82 -7.50
N TYR A 198 -10.75 5.00 -8.68
CA TYR A 198 -9.97 3.96 -9.37
C TYR A 198 -8.53 4.39 -9.68
N SER A 199 -8.07 5.49 -9.08
CA SER A 199 -6.70 5.98 -9.22
C SER A 199 -5.76 5.51 -8.11
N GLY A 200 -6.27 4.79 -7.10
CA GLY A 200 -5.51 4.28 -5.97
C GLY A 200 -5.60 2.76 -5.83
N LEU A 201 -4.54 2.13 -5.34
CA LEU A 201 -4.58 0.78 -4.77
C LEU A 201 -5.13 0.91 -3.34
N GLN A 202 -6.45 0.78 -3.25
CA GLN A 202 -7.21 1.01 -2.02
C GLN A 202 -8.19 -0.14 -1.81
N ILE A 203 -8.53 -0.39 -0.55
CA ILE A 203 -9.50 -1.44 -0.19
C ILE A 203 -10.82 -0.88 0.32
N ASN A 204 -10.83 0.36 0.80
CA ASN A 204 -12.05 1.02 1.26
C ASN A 204 -12.89 1.51 0.06
N PRO A 205 -14.09 0.94 -0.18
CA PRO A 205 -14.94 1.33 -1.31
C PRO A 205 -15.61 2.70 -1.12
N LYS A 206 -15.61 3.25 0.09
CA LYS A 206 -16.15 4.58 0.39
C LYS A 206 -15.14 5.69 0.17
N PHE A 207 -13.84 5.37 0.15
CA PHE A 207 -12.80 6.34 -0.07
C PHE A 207 -12.90 6.98 -1.45
N VAL A 208 -12.78 8.30 -1.48
CA VAL A 208 -12.68 9.09 -2.70
C VAL A 208 -11.44 9.96 -2.60
N ARG A 209 -10.49 9.75 -3.49
CA ARG A 209 -9.26 10.53 -3.57
C ARG A 209 -9.60 11.98 -3.89
N PRO A 210 -9.06 12.97 -3.15
CA PRO A 210 -9.15 14.37 -3.52
C PRO A 210 -8.59 14.62 -4.92
N THR A 211 -9.07 15.68 -5.58
CA THR A 211 -8.49 16.13 -6.85
C THR A 211 -6.99 16.36 -6.67
N PRO A 212 -6.14 15.97 -7.64
CA PRO A 212 -4.71 16.22 -7.55
C PRO A 212 -4.41 17.71 -7.42
N GLU A 213 -3.54 18.07 -6.47
CA GLU A 213 -3.11 19.44 -6.20
C GLU A 213 -1.59 19.61 -6.41
N GLY A 214 -1.13 20.85 -6.59
CA GLY A 214 0.30 21.16 -6.68
C GLY A 214 1.01 20.49 -7.86
N GLU A 215 2.16 19.85 -7.61
CA GLU A 215 2.91 19.12 -8.66
C GLU A 215 2.12 17.96 -9.28
N PHE A 216 1.12 17.42 -8.57
CA PHE A 216 0.27 16.35 -9.05
C PHE A 216 -0.93 16.84 -9.87
N ALA A 217 -1.18 18.16 -9.93
CA ALA A 217 -2.28 18.74 -10.71
C ALA A 217 -2.07 18.69 -12.24
N ARG A 218 -0.98 18.07 -12.71
CA ARG A 218 -0.56 18.09 -14.13
C ARG A 218 -1.25 17.04 -15.01
N ASP A 219 -2.22 16.32 -14.48
CA ASP A 219 -2.95 15.25 -15.19
C ASP A 219 -4.38 15.64 -15.59
#